data_AF-W4M9J7-F1
#
_entry.id   AF-W4M9J7-F1
#
_cell.length_a   1.000
_cell.length_b   1.000
_cell.length_c   1.000
_cell.angle_alpha   90.00
_cell.angle_beta   90.00
_cell.angle_gamma   90.00
#
_symmetry.space_group_name_H-M   'P 1'
#
loop_
_entity.id
_entity.type
_entity.pdbx_description
1 polymer ?
#
loop_
_entity_poly.entity_id
_entity_poly.type
_entity_poly.pdbx_seq_one_letter_code
_entity_poly.pdbx_strand_id
1 'polypeptide(L)'
;MEEIMRGWMASIRRTHDPRQQSRAYARLRQLFRFFSTWEVLNWDERTTDEFEALKRAKTRIGTMDLKIASICLAHNGTLLSRNRKDFDHVPGLRVEDWLT
;
A
#
# COMPACT_ATOMS: atom_id res chain seq x y z
N MET A 1 -4.88 0.49 -1.40
CA MET A 1 -5.94 -0.13 -2.24
C MET A 1 -7.30 0.53 -2.06
N GLU A 2 -7.71 0.83 -0.82
CA GLU A 2 -8.99 1.49 -0.53
C GLU A 2 -9.22 2.78 -1.33
N GLU A 3 -8.24 3.69 -1.37
CA GLU A 3 -8.36 4.96 -2.09
C GLU A 3 -8.62 4.78 -3.59
N ILE A 4 -7.83 3.89 -4.22
CA ILE A 4 -8.02 3.51 -5.63
C ILE A 4 -9.43 2.95 -5.85
N MET A 5 -9.87 2.04 -4.97
CA MET A 5 -11.19 1.43 -5.04
C MET A 5 -12.33 2.45 -4.89
N ARG A 6 -12.20 3.41 -3.97
CA ARG A 6 -13.17 4.51 -3.81
C ARG A 6 -13.22 5.39 -5.06
N GLY A 7 -12.08 5.73 -5.63
CA GLY A 7 -12.00 6.51 -6.88
C GLY A 7 -12.71 5.80 -8.05
N TRP A 8 -12.46 4.51 -8.22
CA TRP A 8 -13.12 3.70 -9.24
C TRP A 8 -14.62 3.58 -9.03
N MET A 9 -15.05 3.30 -7.80
CA MET A 9 -16.48 3.20 -7.46
C MET A 9 -17.20 4.53 -7.66
N ALA A 10 -16.57 5.66 -7.32
CA ALA A 10 -17.12 6.98 -7.57
C ALA A 10 -17.22 7.27 -9.07
N SER A 11 -16.22 6.88 -9.87
CA SER A 11 -16.24 7.03 -11.33
C SER A 11 -17.39 6.25 -11.97
N ILE A 12 -17.56 4.97 -11.59
CA ILE A 12 -18.65 4.12 -12.10
C ILE A 12 -20.02 4.70 -11.75
N ARG A 13 -20.19 5.19 -10.52
CA ARG A 13 -21.46 5.76 -10.04
C ARG A 13 -21.88 7.03 -10.80
N ARG A 14 -20.93 7.79 -11.36
CA ARG A 14 -21.21 9.02 -12.13
C ARG A 14 -21.66 8.75 -13.57
N THR A 15 -21.51 7.52 -14.06
CA THR A 15 -21.89 7.15 -15.42
C THR A 15 -23.32 6.60 -15.43
N HIS A 16 -24.25 7.31 -16.07
CA HIS A 16 -25.66 6.87 -16.18
C HIS A 16 -25.98 6.12 -17.48
N ASP A 17 -25.09 6.15 -18.48
CA ASP A 17 -25.22 5.38 -19.72
C ASP A 17 -24.85 3.90 -19.48
N PRO A 18 -25.77 2.94 -19.67
CA PRO A 18 -25.51 1.51 -19.45
C PRO A 18 -24.34 0.96 -20.28
N ARG A 19 -24.10 1.46 -21.49
CA ARG A 19 -22.97 1.00 -22.34
C ARG A 19 -21.64 1.45 -21.76
N GLN A 20 -21.59 2.67 -21.21
CA GLN A 20 -20.39 3.19 -20.56
C GLN A 20 -20.16 2.54 -19.20
N GLN A 21 -21.22 2.23 -18.44
CA GLN A 21 -21.12 1.46 -17.19
C GLN A 21 -20.50 0.08 -17.43
N SER A 22 -20.95 -0.65 -18.47
CA SER A 22 -20.39 -1.96 -18.82
C SER A 22 -18.88 -1.89 -19.07
N ARG A 23 -18.42 -0.86 -19.80
CA ARG A 23 -16.99 -0.61 -20.02
C ARG A 23 -16.23 -0.28 -18.73
N ALA A 24 -16.83 0.50 -17.83
CA ALA A 24 -16.22 0.86 -16.55
C ALA A 24 -16.05 -0.37 -15.64
N TYR A 25 -17.06 -1.25 -15.56
CA TYR A 25 -16.96 -2.52 -14.84
C TYR A 25 -15.95 -3.48 -15.48
N ALA A 26 -15.87 -3.53 -16.81
CA ALA A 26 -14.87 -4.34 -17.50
C ALA A 26 -13.43 -3.93 -17.14
N ARG A 27 -13.17 -2.61 -17.02
CA ARG A 27 -11.87 -2.08 -16.57
C ARG A 27 -11.61 -2.39 -15.10
N LEU A 28 -12.61 -2.23 -14.23
CA LEU A 28 -12.48 -2.60 -12.81
C LEU A 28 -12.10 -4.08 -12.66
N ARG A 29 -12.72 -4.98 -13.45
CA ARG A 29 -12.35 -6.40 -13.46
C ARG A 29 -10.91 -6.64 -13.94
N GLN A 30 -10.42 -5.89 -14.91
CA GLN A 30 -9.01 -5.97 -15.32
C GLN A 30 -8.07 -5.53 -14.19
N LEU A 31 -8.43 -4.47 -13.46
CA LEU A 31 -7.68 -4.01 -12.31
C LEU A 31 -7.60 -5.06 -11.19
N PHE A 32 -8.73 -5.70 -10.86
CA PHE A 32 -8.74 -6.80 -9.90
C PHE A 32 -7.85 -7.97 -10.33
N ARG A 33 -7.88 -8.36 -11.61
CA ARG A 33 -7.02 -9.42 -12.15
C ARG A 33 -5.55 -9.07 -12.12
N PHE A 34 -5.21 -7.80 -12.35
CA PHE A 34 -3.84 -7.34 -12.22
C PHE A 34 -3.35 -7.47 -10.77
N PHE A 35 -4.12 -6.93 -9.82
CA PHE A 35 -3.75 -7.00 -8.41
C PHE A 35 -3.79 -8.40 -7.81
N SER A 36 -4.60 -9.32 -8.34
CA SER A 36 -4.63 -10.70 -7.87
C SER A 36 -3.35 -11.47 -8.17
N THR A 37 -2.46 -10.94 -9.01
CA THR A 37 -1.13 -11.53 -9.25
C THR A 37 -0.11 -11.14 -8.19
N TRP A 38 -0.42 -10.16 -7.34
CA TRP A 38 0.50 -9.69 -6.32
C TRP A 38 0.35 -10.52 -5.06
N GLU A 39 1.48 -10.83 -4.44
CA GLU A 39 1.51 -11.37 -3.10
C GLU A 39 1.12 -10.25 -2.11
N VAL A 40 0.07 -10.50 -1.33
CA VAL A 40 -0.38 -9.58 -0.28
C VAL A 40 0.15 -10.10 1.04
N LEU A 41 1.13 -9.38 1.61
CA LEU A 41 1.67 -9.71 2.93
C LEU A 41 0.63 -9.43 4.01
N ASN A 42 0.51 -10.36 4.95
CA ASN A 42 -0.46 -10.28 6.03
C ASN A 42 0.02 -9.33 7.14
N TRP A 43 -0.94 -8.73 7.84
CA TRP A 43 -0.69 -8.11 9.13
C TRP A 43 -0.83 -9.19 10.21
N ASP A 44 0.28 -9.76 10.65
CA ASP A 44 0.35 -10.82 11.65
C ASP A 44 1.07 -10.36 12.94
N GLU A 45 1.29 -11.30 13.86
CA GLU A 45 1.96 -11.04 15.14
C GLU A 45 3.37 -10.47 14.93
N ARG A 46 4.16 -11.00 13.98
CA ARG A 46 5.52 -10.52 13.70
C ARG A 46 5.51 -9.08 13.22
N THR A 47 4.58 -8.73 12.33
CA THR A 47 4.43 -7.35 11.85
C THR A 47 3.96 -6.40 12.96
N THR A 48 3.18 -6.91 13.90
CA THR A 48 2.69 -6.15 15.06
C THR A 48 3.82 -5.89 16.06
N ASP A 49 4.69 -6.87 16.30
CA ASP A 49 5.86 -6.72 17.18
C ASP A 49 6.82 -5.64 16.66
N GLU A 50 7.09 -5.63 15.35
CA GLU A 50 7.89 -4.59 14.70
C GLU A 50 7.25 -3.20 14.84
N PHE A 51 5.92 -3.12 14.67
CA PHE A 51 5.19 -1.87 14.82
C PHE A 51 5.28 -1.30 16.24
N GLU A 52 5.13 -2.14 17.26
CA GLU A 52 5.26 -1.74 18.66
C GLU A 52 6.71 -1.38 19.00
N ALA A 53 7.70 -2.06 18.43
CA ALA A 53 9.11 -1.70 18.56
C ALA A 53 9.37 -0.29 17.98
N LEU A 54 8.92 -0.02 16.76
CA LEU A 54 9.09 1.29 16.12
C LEU A 54 8.35 2.42 16.83
N LYS A 55 7.16 2.14 17.41
CA LYS A 55 6.43 3.09 18.26
C LYS A 55 7.18 3.40 19.55
N ARG A 56 7.73 2.38 20.22
CA ARG A 56 8.55 2.58 21.44
C ARG A 56 9.81 3.39 21.13
N ALA A 57 10.40 3.19 19.96
CA ALA A 57 11.52 3.99 19.44
C ALA A 57 11.14 5.44 19.05
N LYS A 58 9.84 5.81 19.12
CA LYS A 58 9.31 7.13 18.75
C LYS A 58 9.65 7.54 17.31
N THR A 59 9.62 6.58 16.40
CA THR A 59 9.85 6.80 14.96
C THR A 59 8.82 7.79 14.41
N ARG A 60 9.27 8.92 13.87
CA ARG A 60 8.40 10.04 13.46
C ARG A 60 7.94 9.92 12.02
N ILE A 61 7.04 8.98 11.75
CA ILE A 61 6.39 8.84 10.43
C ILE A 61 4.88 8.62 10.61
N GLY A 62 4.10 8.80 9.54
CA GLY A 62 2.65 8.59 9.59
C GLY A 62 2.29 7.15 10.00
N THR A 63 1.19 6.97 10.73
CA THR A 63 0.78 5.65 11.24
C THR A 63 0.68 4.59 10.15
N MET A 64 0.22 4.96 8.94
CA MET A 64 0.10 4.02 7.82
C MET A 64 1.48 3.64 7.25
N ASP A 65 2.38 4.61 7.11
CA ASP A 65 3.76 4.37 6.69
C ASP A 65 4.50 3.52 7.72
N LEU A 66 4.22 3.72 9.01
CA LEU A 66 4.78 2.90 10.09
C LEU A 66 4.35 1.44 9.96
N LYS A 67 3.10 1.18 9.60
CA LYS A 67 2.63 -0.19 9.31
C LYS A 67 3.34 -0.79 8.09
N ILE A 68 3.52 -0.02 7.01
CA ILE A 68 4.24 -0.48 5.81
C ILE A 68 5.68 -0.85 6.17
N ALA A 69 6.38 0.02 6.91
CA ALA A 69 7.73 -0.21 7.39
C ALA A 69 7.82 -1.47 8.27
N SER A 70 6.84 -1.68 9.16
CA SER A 70 6.78 -2.85 10.05
C SER A 70 6.65 -4.15 9.26
N ILE A 71 5.83 -4.17 8.20
CA ILE A 71 5.72 -5.33 7.31
C ILE A 71 7.06 -5.59 6.61
N CYS A 72 7.71 -4.55 6.08
CA CYS A 72 9.02 -4.71 5.44
C CYS A 72 10.07 -5.28 6.39
N LEU A 73 10.13 -4.81 7.64
CA LEU A 73 11.07 -5.33 8.64
C LEU A 73 10.79 -6.80 8.97
N ALA A 74 9.53 -7.14 9.26
CA ALA A 74 9.13 -8.50 9.64
C ALA A 74 9.42 -9.54 8.54
N HIS A 75 9.39 -9.12 7.27
CA HIS A 75 9.66 -9.97 6.12
C HIS A 75 11.07 -9.78 5.53
N ASN A 76 11.94 -8.98 6.15
CA ASN A 76 13.24 -8.60 5.61
C ASN A 76 13.14 -8.10 4.15
N GLY A 77 12.11 -7.32 3.84
CA GLY A 77 11.83 -6.75 2.54
C GLY A 77 12.58 -5.43 2.30
N THR A 78 12.70 -5.06 1.03
CA THR A 78 13.16 -3.71 0.61
C THR A 78 11.94 -2.91 0.18
N LEU A 79 11.77 -1.72 0.77
CA LEU A 79 10.67 -0.82 0.45
C LEU A 79 11.04 0.03 -0.77
N LEU A 80 10.26 -0.11 -1.85
CA LEU A 80 10.35 0.80 -2.99
C LEU A 80 9.45 2.00 -2.75
N SER A 81 10.03 3.19 -2.60
CA SER A 81 9.26 4.41 -2.32
C SER A 81 10.00 5.67 -2.75
N ARG A 82 9.28 6.57 -3.43
CA ARG A 82 9.74 7.94 -3.68
C ARG A 82 9.75 8.82 -2.43
N ASN A 83 9.02 8.41 -1.37
CA ASN A 83 8.97 9.17 -0.12
C ASN A 83 10.13 8.79 0.82
N ARG A 84 11.36 8.75 0.28
CA ARG A 84 12.54 8.35 1.05
C ARG A 84 12.73 9.17 2.32
N LYS A 85 12.45 10.47 2.26
CA LYS A 85 12.58 11.39 3.39
C LYS A 85 11.88 10.88 4.66
N ASP A 86 10.68 10.34 4.53
CA ASP A 86 9.94 9.85 5.69
C ASP A 86 10.45 8.47 6.14
N PHE A 87 10.71 7.57 5.19
CA PHE A 87 11.12 6.19 5.50
C PHE A 87 12.58 6.05 5.95
N ASP A 88 13.46 6.99 5.59
CA ASP A 88 14.86 7.03 6.03
C ASP A 88 14.97 7.22 7.57
N HIS A 89 13.89 7.64 8.24
CA HIS A 89 13.83 7.73 9.70
C HIS A 89 13.56 6.38 10.39
N VAL A 90 13.27 5.31 9.65
CA VAL A 90 12.97 3.99 10.20
C VAL A 90 14.25 3.18 10.37
N PRO A 91 14.64 2.82 11.60
CA PRO A 91 15.84 2.01 11.83
C PRO A 91 15.74 0.63 11.17
N GLY A 92 16.79 0.21 10.47
CA GLY A 92 16.88 -1.12 9.86
C GLY A 92 16.09 -1.31 8.55
N LEU A 93 15.30 -0.33 8.13
CA LEU A 93 14.53 -0.42 6.89
C LEU A 93 15.42 -0.14 5.67
N ARG A 94 15.36 -1.04 4.68
CA ARG A 94 15.97 -0.82 3.37
C ARG A 94 14.98 -0.10 2.46
N VAL A 95 15.37 1.04 1.93
CA VAL A 95 14.52 1.86 1.05
C VAL A 95 15.26 2.16 -0.25
N GLU A 96 14.62 1.91 -1.38
CA GLU A 96 15.14 2.24 -2.70
C GLU A 96 14.14 3.10 -3.48
N ASP A 97 14.66 3.97 -4.35
CA ASP A 97 13.89 4.71 -5.34
C ASP A 97 14.43 4.33 -6.73
N TRP A 98 13.59 3.68 -7.54
CA TRP A 98 13.96 3.20 -8.88
C TRP A 98 13.60 4.18 -9.99
N LEU A 99 13.07 5.35 -9.65
CA LEU A 99 12.74 6.40 -10.61
C LEU A 99 13.77 7.55 -10.60
N THR A 100 14.89 7.35 -9.89
CA THR A 100 16.08 8.21 -9.87
C THR A 100 17.11 7.82 -10.92
#